data_AF-A0A284VSD3-F1
#
_entry.id   AF-A0A284VSD3-F1
#
_cell.length_a   1.000
_cell.length_b   1.000
_cell.length_c   1.000
_cell.angle_alpha   90.00
_cell.angle_beta   90.00
_cell.angle_gamma   90.00
#
_symmetry.space_group_name_H-M   'P 1'
#
loop_
_entity.id
_entity.type
_entity.pdbx_description
1 polymer ?
#
loop_
_entity_poly.entity_id
_entity_poly.type
_entity_poly.pdbx_seq_one_letter_code
_entity_poly.pdbx_strand_id
1 'polypeptide(L)'
;MKSRYALDVVNTKNTQIIEAYIWISILTLFVSRRIYSLVRRYNPKDIGSRFTQLRWSTIFAENADRQLTLILGYYGIERTIMTVMNVYSSQALDPQVNRYRFRDDWWA
;
A
#
# COMPACT_ATOMS: atom_id res chain seq x y z
N MET A 1 5.88 -9.08 2.87
CA MET A 1 6.10 -7.72 2.35
C MET A 1 6.56 -7.73 0.90
N LYS A 2 7.70 -8.37 0.56
CA LYS A 2 8.15 -8.49 -0.84
C LYS A 2 7.05 -9.06 -1.77
N SER A 3 6.31 -10.07 -1.31
CA SER A 3 5.17 -10.66 -2.02
C SER A 3 3.91 -9.78 -2.17
N ARG A 4 3.80 -8.65 -1.45
CA ARG A 4 2.65 -7.74 -1.53
C ARG A 4 2.92 -6.47 -2.31
N TYR A 5 4.19 -6.12 -2.56
CA TYR A 5 4.51 -4.92 -3.34
C TYR A 5 4.51 -5.16 -4.85
N ALA A 6 4.58 -6.43 -5.29
CA ALA A 6 4.49 -6.83 -6.69
C ALA A 6 5.34 -5.96 -7.64
N LEU A 7 6.52 -5.54 -7.18
CA LEU A 7 7.43 -4.68 -7.95
C LEU A 7 7.85 -5.35 -9.27
N ASP A 8 7.88 -6.68 -9.26
CA ASP A 8 8.13 -7.57 -10.40
C ASP A 8 7.00 -7.58 -11.44
N VAL A 9 5.80 -7.11 -11.07
CA VAL A 9 4.64 -6.99 -11.97
C VAL A 9 4.59 -5.64 -12.68
N VAL A 10 5.33 -4.63 -12.20
CA VAL A 10 5.38 -3.30 -12.80
C VAL A 10 6.24 -3.33 -14.06
N ASN A 11 5.61 -3.56 -15.22
CA ASN A 11 6.27 -3.56 -16.52
C ASN A 11 6.44 -2.14 -17.06
N THR A 12 7.46 -1.42 -16.58
CA THR A 12 7.86 -0.10 -17.10
C THR A 12 9.36 -0.04 -17.35
N LYS A 13 9.77 0.69 -18.38
CA LYS A 13 11.18 0.96 -18.69
C LYS A 13 11.66 2.33 -18.19
N ASN A 14 10.75 3.13 -17.63
CA ASN A 14 11.11 4.45 -17.13
C ASN A 14 11.86 4.30 -15.79
N THR A 15 13.15 4.63 -15.82
CA THR A 15 14.06 4.53 -14.66
C THR A 15 13.59 5.37 -13.47
N GLN A 16 13.06 6.57 -13.69
CA GLN A 16 12.57 7.42 -12.59
C GLN A 16 11.40 6.77 -11.86
N ILE A 17 10.50 6.13 -12.60
CA ILE A 17 9.37 5.40 -12.03
C ILE A 17 9.86 4.20 -11.21
N ILE A 18 10.82 3.45 -11.75
CA ILE A 18 11.43 2.30 -11.04
C ILE A 18 12.10 2.76 -9.74
N GLU A 19 12.91 3.81 -9.79
CA GLU A 19 13.57 4.38 -8.61
C GLU A 19 12.56 4.83 -7.55
N ALA A 20 11.52 5.56 -7.96
CA ALA A 20 10.45 5.98 -7.05
C ALA A 20 9.80 4.78 -6.35
N TYR A 21 9.49 3.70 -7.07
CA TYR A 21 8.94 2.48 -6.48
C TYR A 21 9.88 1.81 -5.49
N ILE A 22 11.19 1.77 -5.79
CA ILE A 22 12.20 1.23 -4.87
C ILE A 22 12.22 2.05 -3.58
N TRP A 23 12.30 3.38 -3.69
CA TRP A 23 12.32 4.28 -2.53
C TRP A 23 11.05 4.17 -1.68
N ILE A 24 9.88 4.15 -2.31
CA ILE A 24 8.60 3.97 -1.61
C ILE A 24 8.56 2.61 -0.88
N SER A 25 9.05 1.55 -1.50
CA SER A 25 9.09 0.21 -0.90
C SER A 25 10.02 0.14 0.31
N ILE A 26 11.20 0.76 0.22
CA ILE A 26 12.16 0.87 1.33
C ILE A 26 11.55 1.67 2.49
N LEU A 27 10.96 2.83 2.19
CA LEU A 27 10.30 3.67 3.19
C LEU A 27 9.17 2.91 3.89
N THR A 28 8.31 2.23 3.13
CA THR A 28 7.19 1.47 3.69
C THR A 28 7.66 0.32 4.57
N LEU A 29 8.78 -0.34 4.20
CA LEU A 29 9.40 -1.37 5.05
C LEU A 29 9.91 -0.78 6.38
N PHE A 30 10.54 0.39 6.36
CA PHE A 30 11.01 1.06 7.59
C PHE A 30 9.85 1.44 8.51
N VAL A 31 8.81 2.06 7.95
CA VAL A 31 7.60 2.45 8.70
C VAL A 31 6.95 1.21 9.32
N SER A 32 6.75 0.16 8.52
CA SER A 32 6.15 -1.09 9.00
C SER A 32 6.95 -1.73 10.13
N ARG A 33 8.28 -1.79 10.00
CA ARG A 33 9.16 -2.32 11.06
C ARG A 33 9.09 -1.49 12.32
N ARG A 34 9.03 -0.15 12.21
CA ARG A 34 8.94 0.74 13.37
C ARG A 34 7.63 0.53 14.13
N ILE A 35 6.50 0.49 13.42
CA ILE A 35 5.20 0.25 14.03
C ILE A 35 5.14 -1.16 14.64
N TYR A 36 5.67 -2.17 13.95
CA TYR A 36 5.73 -3.53 14.48
C TYR A 36 6.47 -3.61 15.82
N SER A 37 7.63 -2.95 15.91
CA SER A 37 8.40 -2.88 17.15
C SER A 37 7.64 -2.19 18.27
N LEU A 38 6.89 -1.13 17.97
CA LEU A 38 6.02 -0.47 18.95
C LEU A 38 4.91 -1.41 19.43
N VAL A 39 4.20 -2.06 18.50
CA VAL A 39 3.14 -3.03 18.81
C VAL A 39 3.70 -4.13 19.71
N ARG A 40 4.85 -4.73 19.37
CA ARG A 40 5.48 -5.76 20.21
C ARG A 40 5.92 -5.26 21.58
N ARG A 41 6.32 -3.99 21.70
CA ARG A 41 6.71 -3.39 22.99
C ARG A 41 5.54 -3.20 23.94
N TYR A 42 4.36 -2.86 23.42
CA TYR A 42 3.15 -2.62 24.23
C TYR A 42 2.33 -3.88 24.52
N ASN A 43 2.69 -5.03 23.92
CA ASN A 43 2.00 -6.29 24.15
C ASN A 43 2.77 -7.18 25.16
N PRO A 44 2.06 -7.98 25.97
CA PRO A 44 2.67 -8.96 26.87
C PRO A 44 3.67 -9.91 26.15
N LYS A 45 4.78 -10.22 26.81
CA LYS A 45 5.90 -10.99 26.20
C LYS A 45 5.53 -12.44 25.89
N ASP A 46 4.62 -13.01 26.67
CA ASP A 46 4.05 -14.36 26.57
C ASP A 46 3.31 -14.60 25.25
N ILE A 47 2.66 -13.58 24.69
CA ILE A 47 2.04 -13.65 23.36
C ILE A 47 3.01 -13.25 22.23
N GLY A 48 4.19 -12.71 22.56
CA GLY A 48 5.17 -12.16 21.62
C GLY A 48 5.67 -13.15 20.55
N SER A 49 5.74 -14.44 20.89
CA SER A 49 6.10 -15.53 19.96
C SER A 49 5.04 -15.77 18.87
N ARG A 50 3.79 -15.36 19.11
CA ARG A 50 2.66 -15.50 18.17
C ARG A 50 2.56 -14.35 17.17
N PHE A 51 3.33 -13.28 17.37
CA PHE A 51 3.46 -12.19 16.40
C PHE A 51 4.41 -12.64 15.30
N THR A 52 3.86 -13.28 14.26
CA THR A 52 4.64 -13.67 13.08
C THR A 52 4.76 -12.50 12.12
N GLN A 53 5.91 -12.41 11.44
CA GLN A 53 6.15 -11.37 10.45
C GLN A 53 5.14 -11.44 9.28
N LEU A 54 4.71 -12.64 8.90
CA LEU A 54 3.71 -12.84 7.85
C LEU A 54 2.36 -12.24 8.24
N ARG A 55 1.87 -12.55 9.45
CA ARG A 55 0.59 -12.02 9.95
C ARG A 55 0.66 -10.52 10.17
N TRP A 56 1.79 -10.01 10.68
CA TRP A 56 2.04 -8.57 10.74
C TRP A 56 1.95 -7.91 9.37
N SER A 57 2.62 -8.46 8.35
CA SER A 57 2.61 -7.86 7.02
C SER A 57 1.22 -7.83 6.37
N THR A 58 0.36 -8.76 6.75
CA THR A 58 -1.05 -8.83 6.33
C THR A 58 -1.86 -7.71 6.96
N ILE A 59 -1.82 -7.61 8.29
CA ILE A 59 -2.54 -6.57 9.05
C ILE A 59 -2.06 -5.17 8.64
N PHE A 60 -0.75 -4.98 8.50
CA PHE A 60 -0.17 -3.70 8.10
C PHE A 60 -0.68 -3.23 6.74
N ALA A 61 -0.72 -4.12 5.74
CA ALA A 61 -1.18 -3.76 4.40
C ALA A 61 -2.70 -3.54 4.35
N GLU A 62 -3.50 -4.37 5.03
CA GLU A 62 -4.97 -4.22 5.09
C GLU A 62 -5.40 -2.93 5.80
N ASN A 63 -4.58 -2.44 6.74
CA ASN A 63 -4.85 -1.20 7.46
C ASN A 63 -4.06 -0.01 6.91
N ALA A 64 -3.44 -0.11 5.74
CA ALA A 64 -2.64 0.99 5.17
C ALA A 64 -3.48 2.26 4.96
N ASP A 65 -4.72 2.09 4.54
CA ASP A 65 -5.66 3.20 4.36
C ASP A 65 -5.96 3.93 5.67
N ARG A 66 -6.25 3.19 6.76
CA ARG A 66 -6.46 3.78 8.09
C ARG A 66 -5.21 4.47 8.61
N GLN A 67 -4.04 3.87 8.40
CA GLN A 67 -2.76 4.47 8.78
C GLN A 67 -2.55 5.80 8.07
N LEU A 68 -2.83 5.87 6.76
CA LEU A 68 -2.77 7.12 6.01
C LEU A 68 -3.76 8.15 6.56
N THR A 69 -4.97 7.74 6.97
CA THR A 69 -5.95 8.65 7.59
C THR A 69 -5.40 9.30 8.85
N LEU A 70 -4.81 8.49 9.74
CA LEU A 70 -4.24 8.98 11.00
C LEU A 70 -3.05 9.92 10.77
N ILE A 71 -2.19 9.62 9.79
CA ILE A 71 -1.05 10.48 9.44
C ILE A 71 -1.56 11.82 8.90
N LEU A 72 -2.51 11.81 7.96
CA LEU A 72 -3.07 13.04 7.41
C LEU A 72 -3.77 13.88 8.50
N GLY A 73 -4.55 13.23 9.38
CA GLY A 73 -5.19 13.89 10.51
C GLY A 73 -4.20 14.55 11.47
N TYR A 74 -3.03 13.92 11.72
CA TYR A 74 -1.96 14.53 12.51
C TYR A 74 -1.42 15.82 11.88
N TYR A 75 -1.41 15.92 10.54
CA TYR A 75 -1.03 17.13 9.80
C TYR A 75 -2.19 18.12 9.61
N GLY A 76 -3.37 17.89 10.22
CA GLY A 76 -4.55 18.72 10.03
C GLY A 76 -5.20 18.58 8.65
N ILE A 77 -4.85 17.53 7.91
CA ILE A 77 -5.42 17.23 6.60
C ILE A 77 -6.57 16.24 6.80
N GLU A 78 -7.80 16.72 6.63
CA GLU A 78 -8.98 15.86 6.69
C GLU A 78 -9.18 15.12 5.38
N ARG A 79 -9.35 13.79 5.47
CA ARG A 79 -9.71 12.98 4.31
C ARG A 79 -11.23 12.99 4.12
N THR A 80 -11.70 13.98 3.38
CA THR A 80 -13.13 14.11 3.05
C THR A 80 -13.57 13.10 1.99
N ILE A 81 -14.88 12.93 1.84
CA ILE A 81 -15.46 12.14 0.74
C ILE A 81 -14.99 12.65 -0.63
N MET A 82 -14.80 13.95 -0.79
CA MET A 82 -14.32 14.56 -2.02
C MET A 82 -12.88 14.14 -2.32
N THR A 83 -12.02 14.11 -1.29
CA THR A 83 -10.63 13.65 -1.42
C THR A 83 -10.58 12.20 -1.90
N VAL A 84 -11.45 11.34 -1.37
CA VAL A 84 -11.56 9.93 -1.78
C VAL A 84 -12.06 9.82 -3.23
N MET A 85 -13.11 10.56 -3.58
CA MET A 85 -13.67 10.56 -4.94
C MET A 85 -12.66 11.03 -5.99
N ASN A 86 -11.82 12.02 -5.66
CA ASN A 86 -10.75 12.47 -6.56
C ASN A 86 -9.67 11.41 -6.78
N VAL A 87 -9.32 10.64 -5.75
CA VAL A 87 -8.39 9.51 -5.89
C VAL A 87 -9.01 8.43 -6.76
N TYR A 88 -10.28 8.08 -6.55
CA TYR A 88 -10.95 7.08 -7.39
C TYR A 88 -11.05 7.52 -8.84
N SER A 89 -11.41 8.78 -9.09
CA SER A 89 -11.52 9.31 -10.45
C SER A 89 -10.16 9.32 -11.17
N SER A 90 -9.08 9.64 -10.47
CA SER A 90 -7.73 9.63 -11.06
C SER A 90 -7.19 8.21 -11.29
N GLN A 91 -7.51 7.24 -10.43
CA GLN A 91 -7.05 5.85 -10.57
C GLN A 91 -7.92 5.00 -11.48
N ALA A 92 -9.22 5.31 -11.62
CA ALA A 92 -10.13 4.62 -12.51
C ALA A 92 -9.87 4.95 -14.00
N LEU A 93 -9.16 6.06 -14.26
CA LEU A 93 -8.79 6.46 -15.61
C LEU A 93 -7.70 5.53 -16.14
N ASP A 94 -8.08 4.61 -17.02
CA ASP A 94 -7.15 3.67 -17.64
C ASP A 94 -6.25 4.41 -18.66
N PRO A 95 -4.93 4.49 -18.43
CA PRO A 95 -4.02 5.15 -19.37
C PRO A 95 -3.83 4.35 -20.68
N GLN A 96 -4.28 3.09 -20.74
CA GLN A 96 -4.14 2.18 -21.88
C GLN A 96 -5.51 1.70 -22.39
N VAL A 97 -6.37 2.65 -22.73
CA VAL A 97 -7.71 2.41 -23.30
C VAL A 97 -7.68 1.45 -24.51
N ASN A 98 -6.65 1.54 -25.36
CA ASN A 98 -6.55 0.75 -26.60
C ASN A 98 -5.87 -0.62 -26.43
N ARG A 99 -5.54 -1.04 -25.20
CA ARG A 99 -4.92 -2.34 -24.97
C ARG A 99 -6.00 -3.42 -24.97
N TYR A 100 -5.83 -4.44 -25.83
CA TYR A 100 -6.67 -5.64 -25.82
C TYR A 100 -6.70 -6.26 -24.42
N ARG A 101 -7.92 -6.43 -23.89
CA ARG A 101 -8.18 -7.11 -22.62
C ARG A 101 -8.78 -8.46 -22.93
N PHE A 102 -8.38 -9.45 -22.14
CA PHE A 102 -8.85 -10.82 -22.26
C PHE A 102 -10.38 -10.99 -22.22
N ARG A 103 -11.13 -10.00 -21.70
CA ARG A 103 -12.60 -10.01 -21.64
C ARG A 103 -13.29 -9.03 -22.61
N ASP A 104 -12.55 -8.36 -23.49
CA ASP A 104 -13.17 -7.42 -24.45
C ASP A 104 -14.20 -8.13 -25.34
N ASP A 105 -13.95 -9.40 -25.68
CA ASP A 105 -14.86 -10.24 -26.49
C ASP A 105 -16.08 -10.78 -25.71
N TRP A 106 -16.16 -10.58 -24.39
CA TRP A 106 -17.25 -11.12 -23.55
C TRP A 106 -18.40 -10.14 -23.34
N TRP A 107 -18.20 -8.87 -23.71
CA TRP A 107 -19.17 -7.79 -23.55
C TRP A 107 -19.59 -7.17 -24.89
N ALA A 108 -19.26 -7.85 -26.01
CA ALA A 108 -19.67 -7.50 -27.37
C ALA A 108 -21.06 -8.07 -27.71
#